data_AF-A0A661EDB6-F1
#
_entry.id   AF-A0A661EDB6-F1
#
_cell.length_a   1.000
_cell.length_b   1.000
_cell.length_c   1.000
_cell.angle_alpha   90.00
_cell.angle_beta   90.00
_cell.angle_gamma   90.00
#
_symmetry.space_group_name_H-M   'P 1'
#
loop_
_entity.id
_entity.type
_entity.pdbx_description
1 polymer ?
#
loop_
_entity_poly.entity_id
_entity_poly.type
_entity_poly.pdbx_seq_one_letter_code
_entity_poly.pdbx_strand_id
1 'polypeptide(L)'
;MSIIKKFFDRTADIVDGNSNLSVSDIKIELAKQKASEMFYEQAMNEIAKDNKKPGIWAQAMTKTNFDEDKARSVYMQLRVESLQNTAVEQAIQNQETNRQKQIKIQQKLELQQKLGKFEIIDENVALDNNTGLMWKRHHETKKMSWQEALDYAKNHNFAAFDDWRLPSIDELKTIVEKDKKPAINHYAFIGASAISYFWSSTPHSFDSNYAWRMNFYNGYDYYDDCTDTGYVRLVRGGK
;
A
#
# COMPACT_ATOMS: atom_id res chain seq x y z
N MET A 1 45.54 22.97 24.50
CA MET A 1 45.64 22.17 23.26
C MET A 1 44.29 22.24 22.56
N SER A 2 44.23 22.81 21.35
CA SER A 2 42.97 23.14 20.64
C SER A 2 42.12 21.90 20.34
N ILE A 3 40.79 22.03 20.36
CA ILE A 3 39.81 20.99 19.97
C ILE A 3 40.12 20.45 18.57
N ILE A 4 40.63 21.30 17.67
CA ILE A 4 41.07 20.94 16.31
C ILE A 4 42.28 19.99 16.36
N LYS A 5 43.19 20.13 17.33
CA LYS A 5 44.35 19.25 17.49
C LYS A 5 43.94 17.86 18.01
N LYS A 6 43.00 17.80 18.97
CA LYS A 6 42.40 16.53 19.41
C LYS A 6 41.60 15.83 18.31
N PHE A 7 40.96 16.58 17.40
CA PHE A 7 40.28 16.05 16.23
C PHE A 7 41.28 15.44 15.24
N PHE A 8 42.38 16.14 14.94
CA PHE A 8 43.44 15.64 14.06
C PHE A 8 44.19 14.45 14.64
N ASP A 9 44.49 14.46 15.94
CA ASP A 9 45.19 13.36 16.63
C ASP A 9 44.30 12.09 16.67
N ARG A 10 42.97 12.22 16.86
CA ARG A 10 42.02 11.09 16.74
C ARG A 10 41.84 10.59 15.31
N THR A 11 41.96 11.46 14.30
CA THR A 11 41.94 11.04 12.90
C THR A 11 43.27 10.46 12.43
N ALA A 12 44.39 10.79 13.07
CA ALA A 12 45.70 10.22 12.76
C ALA A 12 45.77 8.72 13.12
N ASP A 13 45.17 8.32 14.25
CA ASP A 13 44.98 6.90 14.60
C ASP A 13 44.06 6.14 13.60
N ILE A 14 43.26 6.86 12.80
CA ILE A 14 42.39 6.31 11.75
C ILE A 14 43.15 6.14 10.42
N VAL A 15 44.22 6.92 10.18
CA VAL A 15 45.06 6.82 8.98
C VAL A 15 46.11 5.71 9.07
N ASP A 16 46.46 5.25 10.27
CA ASP A 16 47.33 4.08 10.47
C ASP A 16 46.57 2.76 10.26
N GLY A 17 46.00 2.55 9.06
CA GLY A 17 45.71 1.25 8.42
C GLY A 17 45.00 0.14 9.20
N ASN A 18 44.53 0.38 10.42
CA ASN A 18 44.15 -0.64 11.39
C ASN A 18 42.76 -0.36 12.02
N SER A 19 42.02 0.60 11.46
CA SER A 19 40.62 0.83 11.82
C SER A 19 39.71 0.08 10.84
N ASN A 20 39.08 -0.99 11.34
CA ASN A 20 38.06 -1.80 10.63
C ASN A 20 36.72 -1.04 10.39
N LEU A 21 36.73 0.29 10.34
CA LEU A 21 35.50 1.10 10.28
C LEU A 21 35.15 1.46 8.83
N SER A 22 33.91 1.18 8.45
CA SER A 22 33.40 1.52 7.12
C SER A 22 33.17 3.02 6.98
N VAL A 23 33.12 3.53 5.74
CA VAL A 23 32.79 4.94 5.44
C VAL A 23 31.44 5.36 6.05
N SER A 24 30.49 4.43 6.20
CA SER A 24 29.23 4.65 6.93
C SER A 24 29.44 4.91 8.41
N ASP A 25 30.32 4.16 9.07
CA ASP A 25 30.60 4.31 10.50
C ASP A 25 31.23 5.67 10.78
N ILE A 26 32.16 6.10 9.92
CA ILE A 26 32.80 7.43 10.00
C ILE A 26 31.75 8.56 9.86
N LYS A 27 30.80 8.43 8.92
CA LYS A 27 29.72 9.42 8.74
C LYS A 27 28.79 9.48 9.95
N ILE A 28 28.50 8.33 10.56
CA ILE A 28 27.67 8.24 11.78
C ILE A 28 28.39 8.90 12.95
N GLU A 29 29.68 8.63 13.13
CA GLU A 29 30.50 9.22 14.20
C GLU A 29 30.57 10.75 14.07
N LEU A 30 30.81 11.25 12.85
CA LEU A 30 30.83 12.69 12.57
C LEU A 30 29.48 13.36 12.82
N ALA A 31 28.37 12.68 12.46
CA ALA A 31 27.02 13.18 12.72
C ALA A 31 26.71 13.23 14.23
N LYS A 32 27.10 12.18 14.99
CA LYS A 32 26.96 12.15 16.46
C LYS A 32 27.73 13.29 17.12
N GLN A 33 28.94 13.58 16.65
CA GLN A 33 29.76 14.66 17.19
C GLN A 33 29.14 16.03 16.94
N LYS A 34 28.75 16.32 15.69
CA LYS A 34 28.08 17.59 15.33
C LYS A 34 26.76 17.78 16.06
N ALA A 35 25.96 16.72 16.18
CA ALA A 35 24.70 16.76 16.93
C ALA A 35 24.94 17.03 18.42
N SER A 36 26.01 16.47 19.01
CA SER A 36 26.34 16.69 20.41
C SER A 36 26.64 18.16 20.70
N GLU A 37 27.45 18.84 19.88
CA GLU A 37 27.74 20.27 20.03
C GLU A 37 26.45 21.12 19.99
N MET A 38 25.56 20.85 19.03
CA MET A 38 24.26 21.52 18.93
C MET A 38 23.37 21.30 20.17
N PHE A 39 23.33 20.08 20.71
CA PHE A 39 22.54 19.79 21.90
C PHE A 39 23.11 20.46 23.16
N TYR A 40 24.43 20.57 23.28
CA TYR A 40 25.07 21.33 24.35
C TYR A 40 24.72 22.82 24.27
N GLU A 41 24.77 23.41 23.07
CA GLU A 41 24.35 24.80 22.85
C GLU A 41 22.88 25.01 23.22
N GLN A 42 22.00 24.09 22.86
CA GLN A 42 20.59 24.15 23.24
C GLN A 42 20.40 24.09 24.76
N ALA A 43 21.06 23.16 25.45
CA ALA A 43 20.97 23.03 26.91
C ALA A 43 21.52 24.28 27.63
N MET A 44 22.62 24.85 27.13
CA MET A 44 23.18 26.12 27.61
C MET A 44 22.18 27.27 27.45
N ASN A 45 21.56 27.39 26.28
CA ASN A 45 20.55 28.42 26.01
C ASN A 45 19.31 28.28 26.91
N GLU A 46 18.86 27.05 27.18
CA GLU A 46 17.76 26.77 28.12
C GLU A 46 18.12 27.24 29.54
N ILE A 47 19.36 27.02 29.99
CA ILE A 47 19.84 27.54 31.29
C ILE A 47 19.88 29.06 31.30
N ALA A 48 20.48 29.68 30.27
CA ALA A 48 20.68 31.13 30.18
C ALA A 48 19.36 31.91 30.11
N LYS A 49 18.33 31.34 29.47
CA LYS A 49 16.98 31.93 29.37
C LYS A 49 16.04 31.54 30.51
N ASP A 50 16.57 30.81 31.51
CA ASP A 50 15.81 30.21 32.60
C ASP A 50 14.59 29.37 32.16
N ASN A 51 14.72 28.70 31.01
CA ASN A 51 13.69 27.85 30.42
C ASN A 51 14.08 26.36 30.54
N LYS A 52 14.44 25.95 31.76
CA LYS A 52 14.92 24.59 32.03
C LYS A 52 13.74 23.61 32.03
N LYS A 53 13.95 22.40 31.54
CA LYS A 53 12.94 21.33 31.57
C LYS A 53 12.72 20.88 33.03
N PRO A 54 11.53 21.08 33.62
CA PRO A 54 11.33 20.91 35.06
C PRO A 54 11.70 19.52 35.59
N GLY A 55 11.34 18.45 34.87
CA GLY A 55 11.67 17.08 35.29
C GLY A 55 13.18 16.80 35.29
N ILE A 56 13.89 17.23 34.25
CA ILE A 56 15.36 17.05 34.16
C ILE A 56 16.07 17.94 35.19
N TRP A 57 15.55 19.14 35.41
CA TRP A 57 16.06 20.06 36.43
C TRP A 57 15.91 19.50 37.85
N ALA A 58 14.74 18.93 38.17
CA ALA A 58 14.51 18.28 39.45
C ALA A 58 15.48 17.10 39.68
N GLN A 59 15.73 16.29 38.64
CA GLN A 59 16.74 15.22 38.70
C GLN A 59 18.15 15.78 38.95
N ALA A 60 18.53 16.87 38.28
CA ALA A 60 19.83 17.51 38.49
C ALA A 60 19.98 18.05 39.91
N MET A 61 18.98 18.78 40.42
CA MET A 61 18.97 19.29 41.80
C MET A 61 19.05 18.17 42.83
N THR A 62 18.34 17.06 42.62
CA THR A 62 18.36 15.91 43.52
C THR A 62 19.75 15.27 43.55
N LYS A 63 20.39 15.12 42.39
CA LYS A 63 21.74 14.55 42.26
C LYS A 63 22.83 15.42 42.89
N THR A 64 22.59 16.72 43.07
CA THR A 64 23.57 17.67 43.62
C THR A 64 23.23 18.13 45.03
N ASN A 65 22.31 17.46 45.73
CA ASN A 65 21.84 17.88 47.06
C ASN A 65 21.36 19.35 47.07
N PHE A 66 20.64 19.74 46.02
CA PHE A 66 20.08 21.08 45.82
C PHE A 66 21.12 22.21 45.69
N ASP A 67 22.38 21.88 45.40
CA ASP A 67 23.40 22.85 44.97
C ASP A 67 23.14 23.27 43.52
N GLU A 68 22.70 24.51 43.33
CA GLU A 68 22.27 25.03 42.03
C GLU A 68 23.42 25.16 41.02
N ASP A 69 24.60 25.58 41.48
CA ASP A 69 25.76 25.77 40.60
C ASP A 69 26.24 24.43 40.06
N LYS A 70 26.25 23.39 40.91
CA LYS A 70 26.51 22.02 40.45
C LYS A 70 25.37 21.49 39.57
N ALA A 71 24.11 21.80 39.91
CA ALA A 71 22.94 21.31 39.19
C ALA A 71 22.90 21.78 37.74
N ARG A 72 23.41 22.98 37.43
CA ARG A 72 23.52 23.49 36.04
C ARG A 72 24.37 22.56 35.18
N SER A 73 25.52 22.09 35.67
CA SER A 73 26.38 21.17 34.93
C SER A 73 25.73 19.79 34.72
N VAL A 74 25.07 19.27 35.74
CA VAL A 74 24.36 17.98 35.68
C VAL A 74 23.14 18.07 34.76
N TYR A 75 22.43 19.20 34.78
CA TYR A 75 21.33 19.47 33.86
C TYR A 75 21.79 19.45 32.41
N MET A 76 22.92 20.08 32.07
CA MET A 76 23.44 20.07 30.70
C MET A 76 23.67 18.65 30.20
N GLN A 77 24.30 17.79 31.01
CA GLN A 77 24.56 16.39 30.66
C GLN A 77 23.27 15.61 30.42
N LEU A 78 22.34 15.65 31.38
CA LEU A 78 21.06 14.95 31.28
C LEU A 78 20.19 15.49 30.13
N ARG A 79 20.29 16.79 29.84
CA ARG A 79 19.53 17.43 28.78
C ARG A 79 20.07 17.03 27.40
N VAL A 80 21.39 16.98 27.24
CA VAL A 80 22.02 16.51 26.00
C VAL A 80 21.65 15.05 25.74
N GLU A 81 21.73 14.18 26.74
CA GLU A 81 21.32 12.78 26.62
C GLU A 81 19.83 12.68 26.23
N SER A 82 18.95 13.44 26.90
CA SER A 82 17.53 13.50 26.56
C SER A 82 17.30 13.94 25.10
N LEU A 83 18.01 14.98 24.63
CA LEU A 83 17.89 15.48 23.25
C LEU A 83 18.39 14.45 22.23
N GLN A 84 19.51 13.77 22.51
CA GLN A 84 20.03 12.69 21.68
C GLN A 84 19.02 11.54 21.57
N ASN A 85 18.46 11.09 22.70
CA ASN A 85 17.46 10.02 22.72
C ASN A 85 16.23 10.41 21.92
N THR A 86 15.68 11.62 22.12
CA THR A 86 14.55 12.12 21.33
C THR A 86 14.87 12.20 19.83
N ALA A 87 16.07 12.66 19.45
CA ALA A 87 16.47 12.74 18.06
C ALA A 87 16.58 11.35 17.40
N VAL A 88 17.11 10.36 18.13
CA VAL A 88 17.17 8.96 17.68
C VAL A 88 15.76 8.38 17.53
N GLU A 89 14.88 8.57 18.52
CA GLU A 89 13.48 8.14 18.45
C GLU A 89 12.75 8.72 17.23
N GLN A 90 12.92 10.02 16.97
CA GLN A 90 12.36 10.68 15.79
C GLN A 90 12.92 10.12 14.48
N ALA A 91 14.23 9.86 14.42
CA ALA A 91 14.86 9.26 13.24
C ALA A 91 14.31 7.86 12.95
N ILE A 92 14.16 7.03 13.99
CA ILE A 92 13.56 5.69 13.89
C ILE A 92 12.12 5.79 13.40
N GLN A 93 11.30 6.67 14.00
CA GLN A 93 9.91 6.85 13.59
C GLN A 93 9.77 7.33 12.14
N ASN A 94 10.64 8.25 11.71
CA ASN A 94 10.69 8.73 10.33
C ASN A 94 11.09 7.61 9.36
N GLN A 95 12.08 6.80 9.72
CA GLN A 95 12.51 5.66 8.91
C GLN A 95 11.40 4.61 8.78
N GLU A 96 10.71 4.28 9.88
CA GLU A 96 9.59 3.35 9.85
C GLU A 96 8.43 3.88 9.01
N THR A 97 8.11 5.17 9.14
CA THR A 97 7.09 5.82 8.30
C THR A 97 7.45 5.74 6.82
N ASN A 98 8.72 5.98 6.47
CA ASN A 98 9.21 5.87 5.10
C ASN A 98 9.14 4.42 4.60
N ARG A 99 9.52 3.44 5.43
CA ARG A 99 9.40 2.01 5.12
C ARG A 99 7.95 1.62 4.83
N GLN A 100 7.01 2.07 5.66
CA GLN A 100 5.58 1.81 5.46
C GLN A 100 5.06 2.42 4.16
N LYS A 101 5.49 3.63 3.81
CA LYS A 101 5.17 4.25 2.51
C LYS A 101 5.70 3.41 1.35
N GLN A 102 6.93 2.93 1.43
CA GLN A 102 7.52 2.08 0.39
C GLN A 102 6.79 0.74 0.25
N ILE A 103 6.40 0.11 1.36
CA ILE A 103 5.59 -1.11 1.33
C ILE A 103 4.25 -0.87 0.63
N LYS A 104 3.56 0.22 0.94
CA LYS A 104 2.30 0.57 0.27
C LYS A 104 2.47 0.81 -1.23
N ILE A 105 3.55 1.48 -1.63
CA ILE A 105 3.88 1.70 -3.04
C ILE A 105 4.13 0.36 -3.74
N GLN A 106 4.93 -0.51 -3.13
CA GLN A 106 5.25 -1.83 -3.66
C GLN A 106 4.00 -2.70 -3.82
N GLN A 107 3.15 -2.75 -2.80
CA GLN A 107 1.87 -3.47 -2.85
C GLN A 107 0.95 -2.95 -3.95
N LYS A 108 0.88 -1.62 -4.13
CA LYS A 108 0.07 -1.01 -5.19
C LYS A 108 0.63 -1.38 -6.58
N LEU A 109 1.95 -1.36 -6.76
CA LEU A 109 2.60 -1.72 -8.01
C LEU A 109 2.36 -3.20 -8.36
N GLU A 110 2.50 -4.09 -7.38
CA GLU A 110 2.20 -5.52 -7.54
C GLU A 110 0.74 -5.76 -7.92
N LEU A 111 -0.20 -5.05 -7.28
CA LEU A 111 -1.62 -5.14 -7.61
C LEU A 111 -1.91 -4.65 -9.03
N GLN A 112 -1.29 -3.54 -9.45
CA GLN A 112 -1.42 -3.03 -10.82
C GLN A 112 -0.91 -4.03 -11.85
N GLN A 113 0.24 -4.66 -11.59
CA GLN A 113 0.78 -5.71 -12.45
C GLN A 113 -0.17 -6.91 -12.56
N LYS A 114 -0.80 -7.30 -11.43
CA LYS A 114 -1.75 -8.41 -11.37
C LYS A 114 -3.08 -8.13 -12.07
N LEU A 115 -3.57 -6.88 -12.02
CA LEU A 115 -4.78 -6.44 -12.71
C LEU A 115 -4.59 -6.35 -14.23
N GLY A 116 -3.38 -6.08 -14.69
CA GLY A 116 -3.06 -6.01 -16.12
C GLY A 116 -3.87 -4.91 -16.81
N LYS A 117 -4.76 -5.30 -17.75
CA LYS A 117 -5.59 -4.36 -18.51
C LYS A 117 -6.77 -3.76 -17.72
N PHE A 118 -7.08 -4.31 -16.55
CA PHE A 118 -8.21 -3.87 -15.76
C PHE A 118 -7.83 -2.74 -14.79
N GLU A 119 -8.68 -1.72 -14.70
CA GLU A 119 -8.61 -0.67 -13.69
C GLU A 119 -9.76 -0.85 -12.70
N ILE A 120 -9.46 -0.85 -11.40
CA ILE A 120 -10.48 -0.90 -10.36
C ILE A 120 -10.98 0.52 -10.10
N ILE A 121 -12.23 0.79 -10.48
CA ILE A 121 -12.88 2.08 -10.23
C ILE A 121 -13.25 2.19 -8.74
N ASP A 122 -13.88 1.13 -8.22
CA ASP A 122 -14.22 1.00 -6.80
C ASP A 122 -14.33 -0.48 -6.38
N GLU A 123 -14.85 -0.76 -5.19
CA GLU A 123 -15.04 -2.13 -4.68
C GLU A 123 -15.95 -3.00 -5.57
N ASN A 124 -16.78 -2.37 -6.40
CA ASN A 124 -17.89 -2.96 -7.12
C ASN A 124 -17.68 -3.01 -8.64
N VAL A 125 -16.89 -2.10 -9.21
CA VAL A 125 -16.75 -1.88 -10.66
C VAL A 125 -15.28 -1.93 -11.12
N ALA A 126 -15.04 -2.62 -12.23
CA ALA A 126 -13.76 -2.65 -12.94
C ALA A 126 -13.92 -2.17 -14.39
N LEU A 127 -13.02 -1.31 -14.85
CA LEU A 127 -12.92 -0.85 -16.23
C LEU A 127 -11.93 -1.73 -16.99
N ASP A 128 -12.33 -2.24 -18.16
CA ASP A 128 -11.41 -2.89 -19.10
C ASP A 128 -10.85 -1.84 -20.06
N ASN A 129 -9.58 -1.47 -19.90
CA ASN A 129 -8.94 -0.44 -20.72
C ASN A 129 -8.79 -0.81 -22.20
N ASN A 130 -8.89 -2.10 -22.56
CA ASN A 130 -8.81 -2.51 -23.96
C ASN A 130 -10.13 -2.31 -24.71
N THR A 131 -11.26 -2.43 -24.02
CA THR A 131 -12.60 -2.37 -24.63
C THR A 131 -13.37 -1.11 -24.25
N GLY A 132 -12.94 -0.41 -23.21
CA GLY A 132 -13.68 0.68 -22.59
C GLY A 132 -14.86 0.20 -21.74
N LEU A 133 -15.14 -1.10 -21.64
CA LEU A 133 -16.32 -1.60 -20.92
C LEU A 133 -16.12 -1.56 -19.40
N MET A 134 -17.18 -1.22 -18.67
CA MET A 134 -17.23 -1.36 -17.22
C MET A 134 -17.94 -2.64 -16.83
N TRP A 135 -17.35 -3.37 -15.92
CA TRP A 135 -17.80 -4.68 -15.47
C TRP A 135 -18.10 -4.65 -13.98
N LYS A 136 -19.19 -5.33 -13.60
CA LYS A 136 -19.44 -5.65 -12.21
C LYS A 136 -18.36 -6.63 -11.73
N ARG A 137 -17.67 -6.33 -10.63
CA ARG A 137 -16.57 -7.14 -10.08
C ARG A 137 -17.07 -8.44 -9.47
N HIS A 138 -18.17 -8.36 -8.73
CA HIS A 138 -18.92 -9.52 -8.25
C HIS A 138 -19.92 -9.98 -9.30
N HIS A 139 -20.13 -11.29 -9.36
CA HIS A 139 -21.22 -11.89 -10.13
C HIS A 139 -22.46 -12.04 -9.26
N GLU A 140 -23.62 -12.27 -9.88
CA GLU A 140 -24.85 -12.53 -9.14
C GLU A 140 -24.83 -13.91 -8.49
N THR A 141 -25.19 -13.98 -7.22
CA THR A 141 -25.17 -15.22 -6.44
C THR A 141 -26.28 -16.19 -6.83
N LYS A 142 -27.41 -15.67 -7.32
CA LYS A 142 -28.54 -16.46 -7.82
C LYS A 142 -28.27 -16.88 -9.27
N LYS A 143 -28.34 -18.18 -9.55
CA LYS A 143 -28.42 -18.68 -10.93
C LYS A 143 -29.79 -18.41 -11.52
N MET A 144 -29.83 -18.06 -12.80
CA MET A 144 -31.04 -17.66 -13.50
C MET A 144 -31.14 -18.41 -14.83
N SER A 145 -32.36 -18.65 -15.29
CA SER A 145 -32.60 -18.98 -16.70
C SER A 145 -32.14 -17.84 -17.61
N TRP A 146 -31.97 -18.11 -18.90
CA TRP A 146 -31.47 -17.11 -19.83
C TRP A 146 -32.39 -15.89 -19.91
N GLN A 147 -33.72 -16.11 -19.96
CA GLN A 147 -34.71 -15.04 -20.00
C GLN A 147 -34.71 -14.23 -18.69
N GLU A 148 -34.68 -14.90 -17.52
CA GLU A 148 -34.56 -14.22 -16.24
C GLU A 148 -33.28 -13.38 -16.14
N ALA A 149 -32.16 -13.86 -16.69
CA ALA A 149 -30.89 -13.14 -16.68
C ALA A 149 -30.94 -11.85 -17.53
N LEU A 150 -31.58 -11.92 -18.71
CA LEU A 150 -31.80 -10.74 -19.57
C LEU A 150 -32.68 -9.70 -18.86
N ASP A 151 -33.80 -10.14 -18.29
CA ASP A 151 -34.75 -9.27 -17.62
C ASP A 151 -34.17 -8.69 -16.33
N TYR A 152 -33.41 -9.49 -15.58
CA TYR A 152 -32.70 -9.04 -14.40
C TYR A 152 -31.70 -7.93 -14.77
N ALA A 153 -30.83 -8.19 -15.74
CA ALA A 153 -29.78 -7.26 -16.12
C ALA A 153 -30.33 -5.90 -16.55
N LYS A 154 -31.39 -5.90 -17.38
CA LYS A 154 -32.01 -4.68 -17.92
C LYS A 154 -32.64 -3.79 -16.85
N ASN A 155 -33.08 -4.36 -15.73
CA ASN A 155 -33.74 -3.62 -14.65
C ASN A 155 -32.80 -3.38 -13.46
N HIS A 156 -31.50 -3.65 -13.62
CA HIS A 156 -30.56 -3.65 -12.50
C HIS A 156 -29.87 -2.30 -12.32
N ASN A 157 -30.24 -1.59 -11.26
CA ASN A 157 -29.56 -0.36 -10.84
C ASN A 157 -28.42 -0.69 -9.86
N PHE A 158 -27.19 -0.30 -10.19
CA PHE A 158 -26.02 -0.63 -9.40
C PHE A 158 -24.89 0.39 -9.55
N ALA A 159 -24.18 0.67 -8.45
CA ALA A 159 -23.06 1.63 -8.42
C ALA A 159 -23.41 2.99 -9.06
N ALA A 160 -24.64 3.47 -8.81
CA ALA A 160 -25.21 4.70 -9.38
C ALA A 160 -25.43 4.70 -10.91
N PHE A 161 -25.49 3.53 -11.54
CA PHE A 161 -25.80 3.36 -12.96
C PHE A 161 -27.01 2.44 -13.17
N ASP A 162 -27.78 2.70 -14.22
CA ASP A 162 -29.04 2.04 -14.58
C ASP A 162 -29.00 1.39 -15.99
N ASP A 163 -27.87 1.49 -16.69
CA ASP A 163 -27.62 0.98 -18.04
C ASP A 163 -26.81 -0.33 -18.04
N TRP A 164 -26.88 -1.09 -16.95
CA TRP A 164 -26.30 -2.42 -16.88
C TRP A 164 -27.04 -3.39 -17.81
N ARG A 165 -26.28 -4.32 -18.39
CA ARG A 165 -26.84 -5.35 -19.26
C ARG A 165 -26.06 -6.66 -19.15
N LEU A 166 -26.67 -7.70 -19.67
CA LEU A 166 -25.99 -8.97 -19.88
C LEU A 166 -24.96 -8.79 -21.02
N PRO A 167 -23.71 -9.25 -20.86
CA PRO A 167 -22.68 -9.13 -21.88
C PRO A 167 -22.96 -10.07 -23.05
N SER A 168 -22.57 -9.67 -24.25
CA SER A 168 -22.51 -10.57 -25.40
C SER A 168 -21.41 -11.61 -25.22
N ILE A 169 -21.48 -12.71 -25.99
CA ILE A 169 -20.45 -13.76 -25.91
C ILE A 169 -19.06 -13.23 -26.33
N ASP A 170 -19.01 -12.28 -27.26
CA ASP A 170 -17.76 -11.66 -27.71
C ASP A 170 -17.15 -10.77 -26.62
N GLU A 171 -17.98 -10.02 -25.88
CA GLU A 171 -17.51 -9.25 -24.72
C GLU A 171 -16.96 -10.15 -23.62
N LEU A 172 -17.64 -11.26 -23.32
CA LEU A 172 -17.15 -12.27 -22.36
C LEU A 172 -15.82 -12.87 -22.80
N LYS A 173 -15.63 -13.12 -24.10
CA LYS A 173 -14.35 -13.59 -24.66
C LYS A 173 -13.22 -12.61 -24.41
N THR A 174 -13.48 -11.29 -24.36
CA THR A 174 -12.43 -10.31 -24.10
C THR A 174 -11.85 -10.39 -22.69
N ILE A 175 -12.59 -10.91 -21.71
CA ILE A 175 -12.14 -11.01 -20.31
C ILE A 175 -11.58 -12.40 -19.95
N VAL A 176 -11.48 -13.31 -20.93
CA VAL A 176 -10.86 -14.64 -20.76
C VAL A 176 -9.33 -14.52 -20.74
N GLU A 177 -8.70 -15.12 -19.73
CA GLU A 177 -7.24 -15.26 -19.61
C GLU A 177 -6.84 -16.73 -19.82
N LYS A 178 -6.52 -17.11 -21.07
CA LYS A 178 -6.33 -18.51 -21.49
C LYS A 178 -5.25 -19.27 -20.70
N ASP A 179 -4.22 -18.56 -20.23
CA ASP A 179 -3.09 -19.15 -19.51
C ASP A 179 -3.33 -19.29 -18.00
N LYS A 180 -4.52 -18.94 -17.50
CA LYS A 180 -4.88 -19.04 -16.08
C LYS A 180 -6.00 -20.06 -15.85
N LYS A 181 -6.06 -20.60 -14.63
CA LYS A 181 -7.13 -21.48 -14.13
C LYS A 181 -7.60 -20.96 -12.77
N PRO A 182 -8.84 -20.46 -12.63
CA PRO A 182 -9.82 -20.19 -13.70
C PRO A 182 -9.26 -19.23 -14.77
N ALA A 183 -9.78 -19.31 -15.98
CA ALA A 183 -9.39 -18.50 -17.14
C ALA A 183 -9.97 -17.07 -17.08
N ILE A 184 -9.82 -16.40 -15.93
CA ILE A 184 -10.29 -15.03 -15.67
C ILE A 184 -9.42 -14.36 -14.62
N ASN A 185 -9.28 -13.03 -14.71
CA ASN A 185 -8.49 -12.25 -13.75
C ASN A 185 -9.20 -12.14 -12.39
N HIS A 186 -8.79 -12.95 -11.41
CA HIS A 186 -9.42 -12.98 -10.08
C HIS A 186 -9.18 -11.72 -9.23
N TYR A 187 -8.26 -10.83 -9.62
CA TYR A 187 -8.07 -9.54 -8.97
C TYR A 187 -9.13 -8.53 -9.44
N ALA A 188 -9.48 -8.58 -10.72
CA ALA A 188 -10.55 -7.77 -11.30
C ALA A 188 -11.94 -8.34 -10.97
N PHE A 189 -12.10 -9.66 -11.05
CA PHE A 189 -13.38 -10.36 -10.96
C PHE A 189 -13.45 -11.26 -9.73
N ILE A 190 -14.07 -10.76 -8.67
CA ILE A 190 -14.14 -11.43 -7.37
C ILE A 190 -15.17 -12.56 -7.42
N GLY A 191 -14.84 -13.68 -6.77
CA GLY A 191 -15.73 -14.84 -6.62
C GLY A 191 -15.91 -15.68 -7.88
N ALA A 192 -15.22 -15.37 -8.98
CA ALA A 192 -15.32 -16.13 -10.24
C ALA A 192 -14.58 -17.47 -10.22
N SER A 193 -13.75 -17.73 -9.21
CA SER A 193 -12.86 -18.90 -9.16
C SER A 193 -13.50 -20.23 -8.82
N ALA A 194 -14.76 -20.24 -8.36
CA ALA A 194 -15.50 -21.45 -8.04
C ALA A 194 -16.61 -21.78 -9.06
N ILE A 195 -16.67 -21.05 -10.19
CA ILE A 195 -17.88 -20.97 -11.00
C ILE A 195 -17.57 -21.11 -12.48
N SER A 196 -18.25 -22.08 -13.10
CA SER A 196 -18.01 -22.45 -14.49
C SER A 196 -18.75 -21.54 -15.47
N TYR A 197 -20.09 -21.52 -15.47
CA TYR A 197 -20.87 -21.03 -16.62
C TYR A 197 -21.59 -19.70 -16.37
N PHE A 198 -21.33 -18.73 -17.25
CA PHE A 198 -21.94 -17.41 -17.26
C PHE A 198 -22.76 -17.19 -18.53
N TRP A 199 -24.03 -16.82 -18.38
CA TRP A 199 -24.88 -16.49 -19.52
C TRP A 199 -24.35 -15.28 -20.27
N SER A 200 -24.48 -15.32 -21.60
CA SER A 200 -24.33 -14.15 -22.46
C SER A 200 -25.69 -13.70 -22.99
N SER A 201 -25.78 -12.49 -23.52
CA SER A 201 -26.96 -11.99 -24.23
C SER A 201 -27.10 -12.53 -25.65
N THR A 202 -26.18 -13.38 -26.11
CA THR A 202 -26.13 -13.86 -27.50
C THR A 202 -27.00 -15.12 -27.65
N PRO A 203 -28.09 -15.09 -28.44
CA PRO A 203 -28.89 -16.28 -28.73
C PRO A 203 -28.12 -17.24 -29.66
N HIS A 204 -28.49 -18.52 -29.66
CA HIS A 204 -27.96 -19.47 -30.63
C HIS A 204 -28.64 -19.26 -32.00
N SER A 205 -27.85 -19.19 -33.08
CA SER A 205 -28.33 -18.72 -34.39
C SER A 205 -29.29 -19.69 -35.09
N PHE A 206 -29.21 -20.99 -34.76
CA PHE A 206 -29.98 -22.03 -35.45
C PHE A 206 -31.15 -22.57 -34.62
N ASP A 207 -31.17 -22.32 -33.31
CA ASP A 207 -32.19 -22.86 -32.41
C ASP A 207 -32.46 -21.86 -31.28
N SER A 208 -33.66 -21.31 -31.25
CA SER A 208 -34.09 -20.33 -30.24
C SER A 208 -34.20 -20.90 -28.82
N ASN A 209 -34.16 -22.23 -28.68
CA ASN A 209 -34.16 -22.88 -27.38
C ASN A 209 -32.77 -22.85 -26.72
N TYR A 210 -31.72 -22.38 -27.41
CA TYR A 210 -30.37 -22.34 -26.89
C TYR A 210 -29.80 -20.91 -26.85
N ALA A 211 -28.92 -20.65 -25.89
CA ALA A 211 -28.17 -19.41 -25.78
C ALA A 211 -26.69 -19.67 -25.46
N TRP A 212 -25.83 -18.73 -25.81
CA TRP A 212 -24.40 -18.83 -25.54
C TRP A 212 -24.05 -18.49 -24.09
N ARG A 213 -23.07 -19.21 -23.54
CA ARG A 213 -22.51 -18.99 -22.21
C ARG A 213 -20.99 -19.18 -22.22
N MET A 214 -20.28 -18.43 -21.39
CA MET A 214 -18.83 -18.55 -21.22
C MET A 214 -18.51 -19.44 -20.03
N ASN A 215 -17.58 -20.39 -20.22
CA ASN A 215 -17.04 -21.17 -19.12
C ASN A 215 -15.69 -20.60 -18.65
N PHE A 216 -15.66 -19.88 -17.53
CA PHE A 216 -14.40 -19.32 -17.01
C PHE A 216 -13.53 -20.35 -16.28
N TYR A 217 -13.98 -21.59 -16.07
CA TYR A 217 -13.07 -22.64 -15.58
C TYR A 217 -12.00 -22.97 -16.63
N ASN A 218 -12.41 -23.08 -17.91
CA ASN A 218 -11.53 -23.50 -18.99
C ASN A 218 -11.28 -22.43 -20.07
N GLY A 219 -12.09 -21.37 -20.13
CA GLY A 219 -11.98 -20.26 -21.07
C GLY A 219 -12.68 -20.50 -22.42
N TYR A 220 -13.59 -21.48 -22.49
CA TYR A 220 -14.33 -21.79 -23.71
C TYR A 220 -15.79 -21.37 -23.63
N ASP A 221 -16.33 -20.92 -24.77
CA ASP A 221 -17.76 -20.72 -24.95
C ASP A 221 -18.49 -22.03 -25.28
N TYR A 222 -19.71 -22.13 -24.76
CA TYR A 222 -20.65 -23.22 -24.99
C TYR A 222 -22.02 -22.62 -25.27
N TYR A 223 -22.96 -23.42 -25.75
CA TYR A 223 -24.37 -23.08 -25.74
C TYR A 223 -25.14 -24.10 -24.93
N ASP A 224 -26.23 -23.69 -24.29
CA ASP A 224 -27.10 -24.58 -23.50
C ASP A 224 -28.55 -24.11 -23.57
N ASP A 225 -29.46 -24.97 -23.12
CA ASP A 225 -30.91 -24.70 -23.13
C ASP A 225 -31.23 -23.40 -22.38
N CYS A 226 -32.05 -22.54 -22.96
CA CYS A 226 -32.43 -21.25 -22.38
C CYS A 226 -33.17 -21.39 -21.04
N THR A 227 -33.73 -22.57 -20.74
CA THR A 227 -34.40 -22.90 -19.48
C THR A 227 -33.43 -23.35 -18.38
N ASP A 228 -32.19 -23.73 -18.73
CA ASP A 228 -31.16 -24.08 -17.76
C ASP A 228 -30.68 -22.86 -16.96
N THR A 229 -30.13 -23.11 -15.77
CA THR A 229 -29.70 -22.02 -14.88
C THR A 229 -28.19 -21.77 -14.95
N GLY A 230 -27.81 -20.50 -15.10
CA GLY A 230 -26.42 -20.04 -15.21
C GLY A 230 -26.16 -18.81 -14.36
N TYR A 231 -24.88 -18.48 -14.17
CA TYR A 231 -24.49 -17.27 -13.43
C TYR A 231 -24.57 -16.04 -14.32
N VAL A 232 -24.74 -14.89 -13.69
CA VAL A 232 -24.86 -13.59 -14.36
C VAL A 232 -23.73 -12.68 -13.92
N ARG A 233 -23.08 -12.03 -14.90
CA ARG A 233 -22.17 -10.92 -14.68
C ARG A 233 -22.65 -9.78 -15.55
N LEU A 234 -22.72 -8.59 -14.99
CA LEU A 234 -23.19 -7.42 -15.70
C LEU A 234 -22.03 -6.63 -16.30
N VAL A 235 -22.30 -6.08 -17.48
CA VAL A 235 -21.43 -5.15 -18.19
C VAL A 235 -22.23 -3.91 -18.55
N ARG A 236 -21.53 -2.79 -18.74
CA ARG A 236 -22.08 -1.58 -19.33
C ARG A 236 -21.03 -0.90 -20.21
N GLY A 237 -21.47 0.05 -21.02
CA GLY A 237 -20.54 0.92 -21.75
C GLY A 237 -19.66 1.71 -20.78
N GLY A 238 -18.42 2.01 -21.18
CA GLY A 238 -17.59 2.93 -20.41
C GLY A 238 -17.02 4.01 -21.31
N LYS A 239 -17.27 5.24 -20.87
CA LYS A 239 -17.01 6.52 -21.55
C LYS A 239 -17.81 6.75 -22.82
#